data_AF-A0A4U9HD85-F1
#
_entry.id   AF-A0A4U9HD85-F1
#
_cell.length_a   1.000
_cell.length_b   1.000
_cell.length_c   1.000
_cell.angle_alpha   90.00
_cell.angle_beta   90.00
_cell.angle_gamma   90.00
#
_symmetry.space_group_name_H-M   'P 1'
#
loop_
_entity.id
_entity.type
_entity.pdbx_description
1 polymer ?
#
loop_
_entity_poly.entity_id
_entity_poly.type
_entity_poly.pdbx_seq_one_letter_code
_entity_poly.pdbx_strand_id
1 'polypeptide(L)' 'MTGCQAKVLVTLINRQNCCQPERLYRDLRSQGSRQLQFIPLQARDNPASITDQQWAAFLTAVF' A
#
# COMPACT_ATOMS: atom_id res chain seq x y z
N MET A 1 19.69 -26.23 -0.03
CA MET A 1 18.56 -25.80 0.81
C MET A 1 18.41 -24.28 0.66
N THR A 2 17.66 -23.83 -0.33
CA THR A 2 17.50 -22.41 -0.61
C THR A 2 16.45 -21.86 0.36
N GLY A 3 16.88 -21.06 1.33
CA GLY A 3 15.99 -20.45 2.31
C GLY A 3 14.90 -19.65 1.61
N CYS A 4 13.63 -19.96 1.89
CA CYS A 4 12.50 -19.13 1.50
C CYS A 4 12.58 -17.81 2.28
N GLN A 5 13.34 -16.83 1.78
CA GLN A 5 13.18 -15.46 2.27
C GLN A 5 11.81 -14.98 1.79
N ALA A 6 10.84 -14.93 2.71
CA ALA A 6 9.58 -14.24 2.46
C ALA A 6 9.88 -12.74 2.31
N LYS A 7 9.89 -12.24 1.08
CA LYS A 7 10.04 -10.82 0.78
C LYS A 7 8.71 -10.12 1.05
N VAL A 8 8.64 -9.35 2.14
CA VAL A 8 7.53 -8.43 2.40
C VAL A 8 7.74 -7.17 1.56
N LEU A 9 6.71 -6.75 0.82
CA LEU A 9 6.70 -5.44 0.17
C LEU A 9 5.92 -4.47 1.05
N VAL A 10 6.64 -3.52 1.64
CA VAL A 10 6.06 -2.43 2.41
C VAL A 10 5.88 -1.23 1.49
N THR A 11 4.64 -0.74 1.38
CA THR A 11 4.29 0.40 0.52
C THR A 11 3.64 1.49 1.36
N LEU A 12 4.23 2.69 1.32
CA LEU A 12 3.66 3.88 1.93
C LEU A 12 2.53 4.42 1.04
N ILE A 13 1.33 4.57 1.60
CA ILE A 13 0.15 5.07 0.92
C ILE A 13 0.02 6.56 1.18
N ASN A 14 -0.02 7.32 0.09
CA ASN A 14 -0.07 8.76 0.07
C ASN A 14 -1.16 9.23 -0.89
N ARG A 15 -1.37 10.55 -0.97
CA ARG A 15 -2.43 11.14 -1.78
C ARG A 15 -2.33 10.83 -3.28
N GLN A 16 -1.15 10.48 -3.79
CA GLN A 16 -0.95 10.18 -5.21
C GLN A 16 -1.33 8.74 -5.54
N ASN A 17 -0.95 7.79 -4.70
CA ASN A 17 -1.18 6.37 -4.96
C ASN A 17 -2.49 5.83 -4.33
N CYS A 18 -3.12 6.56 -3.40
CA CYS A 18 -4.41 6.16 -2.83
C CYS A 18 -5.59 6.28 -3.81
N CYS A 19 -5.42 6.99 -4.93
CA CYS A 19 -6.48 7.24 -5.92
C CYS A 19 -6.70 6.08 -6.90
N GLN A 20 -5.79 5.11 -6.98
CA GLN A 20 -5.90 3.94 -7.85
C GLN A 20 -5.54 2.65 -7.07
N PRO A 21 -6.30 2.32 -6.00
CA PRO A 21 -5.97 1.26 -5.06
C PRO A 21 -5.83 -0.12 -5.72
N GLU A 22 -6.76 -0.50 -6.60
CA GLU A 22 -6.79 -1.82 -7.24
C GLU A 22 -5.62 -2.00 -8.21
N ARG A 23 -5.27 -0.92 -8.93
CA ARG A 23 -4.10 -0.91 -9.82
C ARG A 23 -2.82 -1.10 -9.01
N LEU A 24 -2.63 -0.31 -7.96
CA LEU A 24 -1.46 -0.43 -7.08
C LEU A 24 -1.34 -1.85 -6.50
N TYR A 25 -2.45 -2.39 -5.98
CA TYR A 25 -2.47 -3.73 -5.42
C TYR A 25 -2.09 -4.80 -6.44
N ARG A 26 -2.66 -4.76 -7.65
CA ARG A 26 -2.33 -5.69 -8.74
C ARG A 26 -0.86 -5.57 -9.14
N ASP A 27 -0.35 -4.36 -9.27
CA ASP A 27 1.04 -4.11 -9.67
C ASP A 27 2.01 -4.66 -8.60
N LEU A 28 1.72 -4.46 -7.32
CA LEU A 28 2.51 -5.03 -6.21
C LEU A 28 2.42 -6.55 -6.15
N ARG A 29 1.24 -7.15 -6.39
CA ARG A 29 1.06 -8.61 -6.45
C ARG A 29 1.86 -9.23 -7.59
N SER A 30 2.00 -8.54 -8.72
CA SER A 30 2.77 -9.02 -9.88
C SER A 30 4.28 -9.13 -9.60
N GLN A 31 4.79 -8.46 -8.56
CA GLN A 31 6.20 -8.51 -8.16
C GLN A 31 6.58 -9.82 -7.42
N GLY A 32 5.63 -10.74 -7.24
CA GLY A 32 5.87 -12.09 -6.70
C GLY A 32 5.94 -12.18 -5.18
N SER A 33 5.82 -11.07 -4.45
CA SER A 33 5.73 -11.07 -3.00
C SER A 33 4.35 -11.51 -2.53
N ARG A 34 4.32 -12.55 -1.68
CA ARG A 34 3.06 -13.05 -1.07
C ARG A 34 2.55 -12.15 0.06
N GLN A 35 3.44 -11.35 0.67
CA GLN A 35 3.14 -10.47 1.77
C GLN A 35 3.26 -9.01 1.33
N LEU A 36 2.15 -8.30 1.33
CA LEU A 36 2.06 -6.87 1.08
C LEU A 36 1.66 -6.18 2.39
N GLN A 37 2.36 -5.11 2.75
CA GLN A 37 2.04 -4.26 3.89
C GLN A 37 1.83 -2.83 3.42
N PHE A 38 0.70 -2.26 3.78
CA PHE A 38 0.33 -0.89 3.45
C PHE A 38 0.38 -0.03 4.71
N ILE A 39 1.02 1.15 4.62
CA ILE A 39 1.16 2.08 5.74
C ILE A 39 0.63 3.44 5.28
N PRO A 40 -0.35 4.06 5.97
CA PRO A 40 -0.84 5.38 5.59
C PRO A 40 0.18 6.47 5.96
N LEU A 41 0.40 7.43 5.05
CA LEU A 41 1.18 8.63 5.34
C LEU A 41 0.30 9.67 6.04
N GLN A 42 0.49 9.88 7.34
CA GLN A 42 -0.27 10.82 8.18
C GLN A 42 0.67 11.78 8.94
N ALA A 43 1.31 12.69 8.21
CA ALA A 43 2.17 13.73 8.76
C ALA A 43 1.47 15.09 8.65
N ARG A 44 1.40 15.83 9.77
CA ARG A 44 0.62 17.07 9.90
C ARG A 44 0.93 18.12 8.83
N ASP A 45 2.20 18.25 8.46
CA ASP A 45 2.68 19.27 7.53
C ASP A 45 3.09 18.69 6.16
N ASN A 46 2.55 17.51 5.80
CA ASN A 46 2.85 16.85 4.54
C ASN A 46 1.64 16.90 3.58
N PRO A 47 1.73 17.61 2.43
CA PRO A 47 0.63 17.68 1.47
C PRO A 47 0.29 16.35 0.81
N ALA A 48 1.19 15.36 0.87
CA ALA A 48 0.96 14.00 0.38
C ALA A 48 0.24 13.12 1.41
N SER A 49 -0.04 13.62 2.62
CA SER A 49 -0.77 12.85 3.62
C SER A 49 -2.22 12.60 3.23
N ILE A 50 -2.74 11.47 3.73
CA ILE A 50 -4.11 11.02 3.49
C ILE A 50 -4.93 11.12 4.77
N THR A 51 -6.23 11.35 4.61
CA THR A 51 -7.19 11.31 5.72
C THR A 51 -7.57 9.88 6.08
N ASP A 52 -8.14 9.68 7.26
CA ASP A 52 -8.68 8.37 7.68
C ASP A 52 -9.75 7.85 6.70
N GLN A 53 -10.56 8.75 6.12
CA GLN A 53 -11.57 8.39 5.13
C GLN A 53 -10.93 7.88 3.83
N GLN A 54 -9.88 8.54 3.35
CA GLN A 54 -9.14 8.09 2.17
C GLN A 54 -8.45 6.74 2.43
N TRP A 55 -7.92 6.56 3.63
CA TRP A 55 -7.32 5.30 4.05
C TRP A 55 -8.34 4.15 4.12
N ALA A 56 -9.51 4.39 4.72
CA ALA A 56 -10.59 3.41 4.76
C ALA A 56 -11.08 3.03 3.35
N ALA A 57 -11.24 4.02 2.47
CA ALA A 57 -11.62 3.78 1.07
C ALA A 57 -10.57 2.94 0.33
N PHE A 58 -9.28 3.23 0.54
CA PHE A 58 -8.18 2.44 -0.02
C PHE A 58 -8.25 0.98 0.43
N LEU A 59 -8.39 0.73 1.74
CA LEU A 59 -8.44 -0.63 2.29
C LEU A 59 -9.64 -1.42 1.76
N THR A 60 -10.80 -0.78 1.68
CA THR A 60 -12.05 -1.38 1.16
C THR A 60 -11.94 -1.80 -0.31
N ALA A 61 -11.11 -1.10 -1.10
CA ALA A 61 -10.93 -1.42 -2.51
C ALA A 61 -9.98 -2.61 -2.74
N VAL A 62 -9.12 -2.96 -1.77
CA VAL A 62 -8.07 -3.99 -1.94
C VAL A 62 -8.26 -5.24 -1.08
N PHE A 63 -9.17 -5.22 -0.10
CA PHE A 63 -9.53 -6.32 0.80
C PHE A 63 -11.04 -6.54 0.83
#